data_AF-A0A9P9WTP0-F1
#
_entry.id   AF-A0A9P9WTP0-F1
#
_cell.length_a   1.000
_cell.length_b   1.000
_cell.length_c   1.000
_cell.angle_alpha   90.00
_cell.angle_beta   90.00
_cell.angle_gamma   90.00
#
_symmetry.space_group_name_H-M   'P 1'
#
loop_
_entity.id
_entity.type
_entity.pdbx_description
1 polymer ?
#
loop_
_entity_poly.entity_id
_entity_poly.type
_entity_poly.pdbx_seq_one_letter_code
_entity_poly.pdbx_strand_id
1 'polypeptide(L)'
;MDFAHAEARRLAQTFDEMHFADATTIALLAPIAVLAAPPIERDVDHHKFKFEDFKGQLDANGKKVSQRSSSDEDILKRNNDYVSSCGSEWVSVGDFVNGRYWLGYSSAVDAFCTHITTDYDGEAAVIGPKAYAGTTIRTNDLGDQIGLSGGKNPTDKNTQVLPGHIEFEIHNKQDTGDHTPDLANCKLYLKKMADPNANGKNCYGKNNKDSKGGTWQIGNDKISYHALPGKN
;
A
#
# COMPACT_ATOMS: atom_id res chain seq x y z
N MET A 1 23.89 -35.52 -29.90
CA MET A 1 23.43 -34.81 -28.70
C MET A 1 24.03 -33.40 -28.77
N ASP A 2 23.73 -32.59 -29.80
CA ASP A 2 22.44 -31.92 -30.16
C ASP A 2 21.98 -30.98 -29.04
N PHE A 3 21.65 -29.69 -29.21
CA PHE A 3 21.13 -28.86 -30.33
C PHE A 3 21.64 -27.39 -30.17
N ALA A 4 22.30 -26.74 -31.15
CA ALA A 4 21.76 -25.78 -32.17
C ALA A 4 20.67 -24.83 -31.63
N HIS A 5 20.77 -23.49 -31.50
CA HIS A 5 21.42 -22.37 -32.21
C HIS A 5 20.96 -22.10 -33.65
N ALA A 6 19.97 -21.20 -33.73
CA ALA A 6 19.75 -20.13 -34.71
C ALA A 6 19.48 -20.47 -36.18
N GLU A 7 18.19 -20.42 -36.56
CA GLU A 7 17.76 -20.14 -37.94
C GLU A 7 17.23 -18.71 -38.05
N ALA A 8 17.98 -17.85 -38.74
CA ALA A 8 17.49 -16.59 -39.28
C ALA A 8 18.21 -16.31 -40.59
N ARG A 9 17.60 -16.73 -41.71
CA ARG A 9 17.91 -16.27 -43.07
C ARG A 9 16.87 -16.82 -44.05
N ARG A 10 16.10 -15.91 -44.67
CA ARG A 10 15.51 -15.95 -46.02
C ARG A 10 14.44 -14.83 -46.06
N LEU A 11 14.29 -13.98 -47.06
CA LEU A 11 14.90 -13.72 -48.37
C LEU A 11 14.51 -12.27 -48.71
N ALA A 12 15.45 -11.52 -49.28
CA ALA A 12 15.17 -10.28 -49.98
C ALA A 12 15.37 -10.51 -51.49
N GLN A 13 14.65 -9.69 -52.29
CA GLN A 13 14.70 -9.51 -53.75
C GLN A 13 13.90 -10.50 -54.60
N THR A 14 12.89 -9.97 -55.31
CA THR A 14 13.00 -9.63 -56.75
C THR A 14 11.86 -8.69 -57.19
N PHE A 15 12.24 -7.68 -57.97
CA PHE A 15 11.41 -6.73 -58.73
C PHE A 15 11.05 -7.31 -60.12
N ASP A 16 10.19 -6.57 -60.84
CA ASP A 16 9.63 -6.75 -62.20
C ASP A 16 8.29 -7.53 -62.27
N GLU A 17 7.25 -7.08 -62.97
CA GLU A 17 7.06 -5.94 -63.88
C GLU A 17 5.54 -5.64 -64.02
N MET A 18 5.27 -4.45 -64.53
CA MET A 18 4.00 -3.73 -64.79
C MET A 18 2.74 -4.55 -65.16
N HIS A 19 1.56 -4.02 -64.81
CA HIS A 19 0.54 -3.56 -65.78
C HIS A 19 -0.49 -2.61 -65.13
N PHE A 20 -0.76 -1.51 -65.83
CA PHE A 20 -1.72 -0.45 -65.54
C PHE A 20 -3.17 -0.95 -65.59
N ALA A 21 -3.98 -0.61 -64.58
CA ALA A 21 -5.42 -0.38 -64.73
C ALA A 21 -5.99 0.44 -63.56
N ASP A 22 -6.98 1.23 -63.92
CA ASP A 22 -7.50 2.45 -63.31
C ASP A 22 -8.33 2.30 -62.02
N ALA A 23 -8.41 3.43 -61.31
CA ALA A 23 -9.51 3.93 -60.48
C ALA A 23 -10.21 2.98 -59.48
N THR A 24 -10.03 3.23 -58.18
CA THR A 24 -11.07 3.73 -57.25
C THR A 24 -10.46 3.87 -55.85
N THR A 25 -10.36 5.10 -55.36
CA THR A 25 -9.89 5.44 -54.01
C THR A 25 -10.91 4.97 -52.97
N ILE A 26 -10.59 3.93 -52.20
CA ILE A 26 -11.22 3.65 -50.91
C ILE A 26 -10.13 3.76 -49.85
N ALA A 27 -10.11 4.88 -49.14
CA ALA A 27 -9.26 5.07 -47.97
C ALA A 27 -9.81 4.20 -46.82
N LEU A 28 -9.24 3.02 -46.63
CA LEU A 28 -9.36 2.29 -45.37
C LEU A 28 -8.38 2.90 -44.36
N LEU A 29 -8.89 3.75 -43.47
CA LEU A 29 -8.25 4.06 -42.20
C LEU A 29 -8.32 2.81 -41.32
N ALA A 30 -7.24 2.04 -41.26
CA ALA A 30 -7.07 1.05 -40.20
C ALA A 30 -6.78 1.79 -38.88
N PRO A 31 -7.47 1.48 -37.76
CA PRO A 31 -7.08 2.00 -36.47
C PRO A 31 -5.76 1.34 -36.07
N ILE A 32 -4.72 2.15 -35.86
CA ILE A 32 -3.53 1.74 -35.13
C ILE A 32 -3.99 1.50 -33.69
N ALA A 33 -4.26 0.25 -33.35
CA ALA A 33 -4.39 -0.17 -31.96
C ALA A 33 -3.02 0.05 -31.31
N VAL A 34 -2.88 1.15 -30.57
CA VAL A 34 -1.80 1.30 -29.60
C VAL A 34 -2.07 0.23 -28.54
N LEU A 35 -1.36 -0.89 -28.62
CA LEU A 35 -1.22 -1.79 -27.47
C LEU A 35 -0.57 -0.96 -26.36
N ALA A 36 -1.38 -0.41 -25.47
CA ALA A 36 -0.90 -0.02 -24.16
C ALA A 36 -0.40 -1.31 -23.52
N ALA A 37 0.92 -1.43 -23.38
CA ALA A 37 1.51 -2.47 -22.57
C ALA A 37 0.83 -2.43 -21.18
N PRO A 38 0.41 -3.57 -20.62
CA PRO A 38 -0.11 -3.58 -19.27
C PRO A 38 0.94 -2.96 -18.34
N PRO A 39 0.54 -2.17 -17.33
CA PRO A 39 1.47 -1.67 -16.35
C PRO A 39 2.22 -2.88 -15.76
N ILE A 40 3.55 -2.79 -15.76
CA ILE A 40 4.41 -3.75 -15.08
C ILE A 40 4.02 -3.68 -13.61
N GLU A 41 3.17 -4.60 -13.15
CA GLU A 41 2.96 -4.85 -11.73
C GLU A 41 4.33 -5.22 -11.18
N ARG A 42 4.88 -4.31 -10.38
CA ARG A 42 6.01 -4.66 -9.53
C ARG A 42 5.50 -5.72 -8.59
N ASP A 43 5.92 -6.95 -8.82
CA ASP A 43 5.85 -8.07 -7.88
C ASP A 43 6.30 -7.52 -6.52
N VAL A 44 5.33 -7.19 -5.67
CA VAL A 44 5.60 -6.73 -4.32
C VAL A 44 6.09 -7.99 -3.65
N ASP A 45 7.41 -8.14 -3.55
CA ASP A 45 8.08 -9.37 -3.17
C ASP A 45 7.51 -9.91 -1.84
N HIS A 46 6.53 -10.82 -1.93
CA HIS A 46 5.87 -11.45 -0.77
C HIS A 46 6.88 -12.22 0.09
N HIS A 47 8.12 -12.41 -0.39
CA HIS A 47 9.24 -12.96 0.36
C HIS A 47 9.91 -11.98 1.31
N LYS A 48 9.34 -10.80 1.58
CA LYS A 48 9.89 -9.86 2.59
C LYS A 48 9.00 -9.70 3.81
N PHE A 49 7.70 -9.90 3.64
CA PHE A 49 6.71 -9.67 4.67
C PHE A 49 6.01 -10.97 5.07
N LYS A 50 5.76 -11.12 6.37
CA LYS A 50 4.82 -12.09 6.89
C LYS A 50 3.53 -11.35 7.23
N PHE A 51 2.44 -11.78 6.62
CA PHE A 51 1.11 -11.24 6.83
C PHE A 51 0.37 -12.08 7.88
N GLU A 52 -0.10 -11.44 8.93
CA GLU A 52 -0.95 -12.06 9.96
C GLU A 52 -2.32 -11.38 9.92
N ASP A 53 -3.24 -11.96 9.16
CA ASP A 53 -4.56 -11.39 8.93
C ASP A 53 -5.50 -11.61 10.12
N PHE A 54 -6.35 -10.61 10.33
CA PHE A 54 -7.40 -10.67 11.33
C PHE A 54 -8.61 -9.84 10.89
N LYS A 55 -9.77 -10.20 11.43
CA LYS A 55 -11.02 -9.47 11.22
C LYS A 55 -11.92 -9.60 12.43
N GLY A 56 -12.88 -8.69 12.55
CA GLY A 56 -13.84 -8.76 13.64
C GLY A 56 -14.96 -7.74 13.52
N GLN A 57 -15.72 -7.62 14.61
CA GLN A 57 -16.87 -6.73 14.73
C GLN A 57 -16.53 -5.54 15.63
N LEU A 58 -17.22 -4.43 15.35
CA LEU A 58 -17.20 -3.18 16.09
C LEU A 58 -18.54 -3.02 16.83
N ASP A 59 -18.50 -2.35 17.97
CA ASP A 59 -19.69 -1.92 18.71
C ASP A 59 -20.33 -0.68 18.07
N ALA A 60 -21.41 -0.19 18.67
CA ALA A 60 -22.12 0.99 18.20
C ALA A 60 -21.23 2.24 18.11
N ASN A 61 -20.18 2.31 18.93
CA ASN A 61 -19.23 3.43 18.99
C ASN A 61 -18.01 3.23 18.07
N GLY A 62 -17.97 2.15 17.28
CA GLY A 62 -16.88 1.85 16.37
C GLY A 62 -15.65 1.24 17.06
N LYS A 63 -15.82 0.59 18.22
CA LYS A 63 -14.76 -0.07 18.98
C LYS A 63 -14.85 -1.59 18.90
N LYS A 64 -13.71 -2.30 18.84
CA LYS A 64 -13.65 -3.77 18.75
C LYS A 64 -14.37 -4.49 19.91
N VAL A 65 -15.16 -5.52 19.58
CA VAL A 65 -16.05 -6.24 20.52
C VAL A 65 -15.33 -7.20 21.51
N SER A 66 -14.00 -7.36 21.47
CA SER A 66 -13.22 -8.23 22.38
C SER A 66 -12.24 -7.52 23.37
N GLN A 67 -12.37 -6.20 23.54
CA GLN A 67 -11.67 -5.30 24.49
C GLN A 67 -10.12 -5.21 24.51
N ARG A 68 -9.61 -3.98 24.34
CA ARG A 68 -8.61 -3.35 25.23
C ARG A 68 -8.84 -1.83 25.26
N SER A 69 -8.70 -1.24 26.44
CA SER A 69 -8.86 0.20 26.71
C SER A 69 -7.84 1.04 25.94
N SER A 70 -8.28 2.07 25.22
CA SER A 70 -7.54 3.31 25.09
C SER A 70 -8.54 4.47 25.02
N SER A 71 -8.13 5.56 25.64
CA SER A 71 -8.89 6.72 26.08
C SER A 71 -9.70 7.40 24.97
N ASP A 72 -10.94 7.72 25.32
CA ASP A 72 -11.77 8.71 24.64
C ASP A 72 -11.01 10.03 24.57
N GLU A 73 -10.64 10.44 23.36
CA GLU A 73 -10.39 11.85 23.09
C GLU A 73 -11.49 12.38 22.18
N ASP A 74 -12.11 13.46 22.65
CA ASP A 74 -13.15 14.26 22.04
C ASP A 74 -13.12 14.23 20.50
N ILE A 75 -14.06 13.47 19.94
CA ILE A 75 -14.42 13.52 18.53
C ILE A 75 -15.24 14.80 18.32
N LEU A 76 -14.54 15.93 18.28
CA LEU A 76 -15.08 17.12 17.66
C LEU A 76 -15.22 16.82 16.17
N LYS A 77 -16.48 16.64 15.75
CA LYS A 77 -16.99 16.51 14.39
C LYS A 77 -16.27 17.52 13.46
N ARG A 78 -15.28 17.06 12.71
CA ARG A 78 -14.60 17.83 11.66
C ARG A 78 -15.05 17.25 10.32
N ASN A 79 -15.65 18.09 9.47
CA ASN A 79 -16.28 17.68 8.21
C ASN A 79 -15.29 17.22 7.11
N ASN A 80 -14.01 16.96 7.43
CA ASN A 80 -12.95 16.68 6.46
C ASN A 80 -12.07 15.53 6.94
N ASP A 81 -11.40 14.85 6.02
CA ASP A 81 -10.45 13.79 6.33
C ASP A 81 -9.23 14.32 7.12
N TYR A 82 -8.79 13.58 8.14
CA TYR A 82 -7.75 14.03 9.06
C TYR A 82 -7.09 12.90 9.85
N VAL A 83 -5.94 13.20 10.45
CA VAL A 83 -5.25 12.33 11.41
C VAL A 83 -5.83 12.53 12.82
N SER A 84 -6.54 11.53 13.36
CA SER A 84 -7.17 11.62 14.69
C SER A 84 -6.28 11.18 15.85
N SER A 85 -5.27 10.36 15.58
CA SER A 85 -4.38 9.71 16.55
C SER A 85 -3.04 9.43 15.89
N CYS A 86 -1.97 9.40 16.68
CA CYS A 86 -0.67 8.87 16.28
C CYS A 86 -0.41 7.56 17.01
N GLY A 87 0.37 6.67 16.41
CA GLY A 87 0.92 5.52 17.11
C GLY A 87 1.96 5.91 18.17
N SER A 88 2.51 4.91 18.84
CA SER A 88 3.48 5.10 19.92
C SER A 88 4.93 5.05 19.46
N GLU A 89 5.23 4.26 18.43
CA GLU A 89 6.59 4.01 17.94
C GLU A 89 6.87 4.75 16.63
N TRP A 90 8.14 5.09 16.39
CA TRP A 90 8.59 5.81 15.20
C TRP A 90 9.22 4.87 14.18
N VAL A 91 8.75 4.96 12.94
CA VAL A 91 9.28 4.24 11.78
C VAL A 91 9.74 5.26 10.76
N SER A 92 10.89 5.03 10.12
CA SER A 92 11.27 5.87 8.98
C SER A 92 10.22 5.81 7.87
N VAL A 93 9.92 6.93 7.21
CA VAL A 93 8.93 6.94 6.13
C VAL A 93 9.38 6.08 4.95
N GLY A 94 10.68 6.08 4.65
CA GLY A 94 11.30 5.25 3.61
C GLY A 94 12.20 4.17 4.18
N ASP A 95 12.60 3.25 3.32
CA ASP A 95 13.60 2.23 3.63
C ASP A 95 14.99 2.87 3.84
N PHE A 96 15.84 2.21 4.62
CA PHE A 96 17.17 2.76 4.95
C PHE A 96 18.20 1.67 5.28
N VAL A 97 19.47 2.06 5.35
CA VAL A 97 20.59 1.20 5.76
C VAL A 97 21.19 1.71 7.07
N ASN A 98 21.28 0.82 8.06
CA ASN A 98 21.94 1.05 9.35
C ASN A 98 22.53 -0.27 9.86
N GLY A 99 23.78 -0.56 9.48
CA GLY A 99 24.44 -1.86 9.69
C GLY A 99 23.85 -3.03 8.87
N ARG A 100 22.57 -2.93 8.51
CA ARG A 100 21.79 -3.81 7.63
C ARG A 100 20.69 -2.99 6.93
N TYR A 101 19.98 -3.61 5.99
CA TYR A 101 18.81 -3.02 5.35
C TYR A 101 17.58 -3.10 6.28
N TRP A 102 16.79 -2.02 6.30
CA TRP A 102 15.55 -1.92 7.07
C TRP A 102 14.42 -1.38 6.19
N LEU A 103 13.25 -1.97 6.37
CA LEU A 103 12.01 -1.57 5.71
C LEU A 103 11.35 -0.43 6.48
N GLY A 104 10.87 0.57 5.74
CA GLY A 104 10.17 1.73 6.25
C GLY A 104 8.65 1.62 6.13
N TYR A 105 7.99 2.66 6.62
CA TYR A 105 6.54 2.78 6.65
C TYR A 105 5.90 2.68 5.26
N SER A 106 6.46 3.34 4.24
CA SER A 106 5.87 3.36 2.89
C SER A 106 5.85 1.98 2.24
N SER A 107 6.91 1.19 2.41
CA SER A 107 7.00 -0.18 1.89
C SER A 107 6.00 -1.11 2.57
N ALA A 108 5.83 -0.95 3.89
CA ALA A 108 4.80 -1.68 4.64
C ALA A 108 3.38 -1.30 4.20
N VAL A 109 3.11 -0.02 3.95
CA VAL A 109 1.81 0.43 3.41
C VAL A 109 1.56 -0.17 2.02
N ASP A 110 2.57 -0.19 1.15
CA ASP A 110 2.40 -0.74 -0.19
C ASP A 110 2.11 -2.24 -0.16
N ALA A 111 2.79 -2.98 0.72
CA ALA A 111 2.52 -4.40 0.96
C ALA A 111 1.12 -4.63 1.54
N PHE A 112 0.76 -3.90 2.60
CA PHE A 112 -0.57 -4.02 3.23
C PHE A 112 -1.69 -3.73 2.24
N CYS A 113 -1.62 -2.61 1.53
CA CYS A 113 -2.70 -2.22 0.64
C CYS A 113 -2.85 -3.20 -0.52
N THR A 114 -1.75 -3.71 -1.08
CA THR A 114 -1.83 -4.73 -2.13
C THR A 114 -2.48 -6.02 -1.60
N HIS A 115 -2.12 -6.42 -0.38
CA HIS A 115 -2.67 -7.62 0.27
C HIS A 115 -4.15 -7.48 0.66
N ILE A 116 -4.57 -6.34 1.21
CA ILE A 116 -5.91 -6.17 1.78
C ILE A 116 -6.97 -5.77 0.75
N THR A 117 -6.60 -5.26 -0.43
CA THR A 117 -7.58 -4.76 -1.42
C THR A 117 -8.06 -5.82 -2.40
N THR A 118 -7.32 -6.92 -2.53
CA THR A 118 -7.64 -8.03 -3.45
C THR A 118 -7.50 -9.35 -2.73
N ASP A 119 -8.42 -10.29 -2.94
CA ASP A 119 -8.24 -11.67 -2.50
C ASP A 119 -7.31 -12.45 -3.45
N TYR A 120 -7.13 -13.75 -3.19
CA TYR A 120 -6.27 -14.62 -4.01
C TYR A 120 -6.76 -14.79 -5.45
N ASP A 121 -8.04 -14.56 -5.71
CA ASP A 121 -8.66 -14.62 -7.03
C ASP A 121 -8.69 -13.24 -7.71
N GLY A 122 -8.17 -12.20 -7.05
CA GLY A 122 -8.12 -10.82 -7.53
C GLY A 122 -9.40 -10.03 -7.28
N GLU A 123 -10.36 -10.59 -6.53
CA GLU A 123 -11.62 -9.93 -6.23
C GLU A 123 -11.47 -8.92 -5.09
N ALA A 124 -12.27 -7.87 -5.13
CA ALA A 124 -12.15 -6.79 -4.17
C ALA A 124 -12.54 -7.25 -2.76
N ALA A 125 -11.69 -6.98 -1.77
CA ALA A 125 -12.01 -7.30 -0.38
C ALA A 125 -13.21 -6.47 0.10
N VAL A 126 -14.07 -7.07 0.93
CA VAL A 126 -15.28 -6.42 1.45
C VAL A 126 -15.27 -6.40 2.97
N ILE A 127 -15.41 -5.21 3.55
CA ILE A 127 -15.55 -5.00 5.00
C ILE A 127 -16.99 -4.58 5.28
N GLY A 128 -17.76 -5.51 5.85
CA GLY A 128 -19.17 -5.27 6.18
C GLY A 128 -19.39 -4.14 7.18
N PRO A 129 -20.65 -3.69 7.37
CA PRO A 129 -20.99 -2.66 8.34
C PRO A 129 -20.60 -3.10 9.75
N LYS A 130 -20.16 -2.14 10.58
CA LYS A 130 -19.65 -2.37 11.93
C LYS A 130 -18.60 -3.49 11.99
N ALA A 131 -17.75 -3.61 10.98
CA ALA A 131 -16.68 -4.59 10.95
C ALA A 131 -15.32 -3.92 10.74
N TYR A 132 -14.26 -4.68 11.01
CA TYR A 132 -12.91 -4.31 10.64
C TYR A 132 -12.17 -5.51 10.07
N ALA A 133 -11.22 -5.20 9.18
CA ALA A 133 -10.22 -6.13 8.70
C ALA A 133 -8.85 -5.48 8.86
N GLY A 134 -7.83 -6.30 9.09
CA GLY A 134 -6.48 -5.82 9.27
C GLY A 134 -5.46 -6.92 9.11
N THR A 135 -4.21 -6.49 9.06
CA THR A 135 -3.07 -7.37 8.88
C THR A 135 -1.92 -6.81 9.69
N THR A 136 -1.31 -7.67 10.51
CA THR A 136 -0.03 -7.34 11.12
C THR A 136 1.07 -7.70 10.13
N ILE A 137 1.78 -6.68 9.64
CA ILE A 137 2.96 -6.87 8.81
C ILE A 137 4.15 -7.06 9.72
N ARG A 138 4.61 -8.30 9.77
CA ARG A 138 5.88 -8.69 10.38
C ARG A 138 6.90 -8.95 9.30
N THR A 139 8.13 -9.05 9.76
CA THR A 139 9.26 -9.36 8.90
C THR A 139 9.66 -10.80 9.05
N ASN A 140 10.03 -11.41 7.94
CA ASN A 140 10.29 -12.83 7.89
C ASN A 140 11.71 -13.20 8.34
N ASP A 141 11.95 -14.50 8.39
CA ASP A 141 13.21 -15.09 8.86
C ASP A 141 14.42 -14.80 7.93
N LEU A 142 14.18 -14.19 6.76
CA LEU A 142 15.21 -13.83 5.77
C LEU A 142 15.90 -12.49 6.07
N GLY A 143 15.40 -11.72 7.04
CA GLY A 143 16.16 -10.66 7.68
C GLY A 143 15.90 -9.23 7.19
N ASP A 144 14.98 -8.96 6.26
CA ASP A 144 14.55 -7.59 6.00
C ASP A 144 13.51 -7.20 7.04
N GLN A 145 13.85 -6.31 7.98
CA GLN A 145 13.04 -5.99 9.16
C GLN A 145 12.42 -4.59 9.10
N ILE A 146 11.22 -4.38 9.66
CA ILE A 146 10.69 -3.04 9.90
C ILE A 146 11.58 -2.40 10.96
N GLY A 147 12.18 -1.26 10.62
CA GLY A 147 13.12 -0.55 11.48
C GLY A 147 12.45 0.52 12.33
N LEU A 148 12.45 0.33 13.65
CA LEU A 148 12.02 1.36 14.60
C LEU A 148 13.23 2.23 14.98
N SER A 149 13.22 3.50 14.58
CA SER A 149 14.31 4.46 14.84
C SER A 149 14.11 5.29 16.11
N GLY A 150 12.96 5.15 16.77
CA GLY A 150 12.66 5.84 18.03
C GLY A 150 12.62 7.37 17.91
N GLY A 151 12.35 7.91 16.72
CA GLY A 151 12.23 9.35 16.52
C GLY A 151 13.55 10.02 16.15
N LYS A 152 14.60 9.24 15.84
CA LYS A 152 15.95 9.69 15.51
C LYS A 152 16.25 9.46 14.03
N ASN A 153 17.30 10.13 13.52
CA ASN A 153 17.78 9.88 12.16
C ASN A 153 18.22 8.41 12.00
N PRO A 154 17.49 7.61 11.19
CA PRO A 154 17.73 6.17 11.09
C PRO A 154 19.08 5.82 10.43
N THR A 155 19.67 6.73 9.65
CA THR A 155 20.94 6.49 8.96
C THR A 155 22.16 6.85 9.80
N ASP A 156 21.98 7.44 10.99
CA ASP A 156 23.08 7.69 11.91
C ASP A 156 23.54 6.37 12.53
N LYS A 157 24.84 6.06 12.44
CA LYS A 157 25.47 4.86 13.01
C LYS A 157 25.26 4.71 14.53
N ASN A 158 24.97 5.80 15.24
CA ASN A 158 24.71 5.79 16.68
C ASN A 158 23.23 5.65 17.01
N THR A 159 22.34 5.69 16.00
CA THR A 159 20.92 5.41 16.19
C THR A 159 20.74 3.91 16.37
N GLN A 160 20.28 3.52 17.55
CA GLN A 160 19.83 2.15 17.78
C GLN A 160 18.51 1.93 17.04
N VAL A 161 18.54 1.05 16.04
CA VAL A 161 17.35 0.63 15.28
C VAL A 161 16.90 -0.72 15.80
N LEU A 162 15.63 -0.81 16.17
CA LEU A 162 15.04 -2.04 16.71
C LEU A 162 14.13 -2.72 15.68
N PRO A 163 14.05 -4.06 15.68
CA PRO A 163 13.01 -4.79 14.97
C PRO A 163 11.61 -4.35 15.43
N GLY A 164 10.71 -4.19 14.47
CA GLY A 164 9.30 -3.95 14.76
C GLY A 164 8.36 -4.67 13.82
N HIS A 165 7.09 -4.30 13.95
CA HIS A 165 5.99 -4.64 13.07
C HIS A 165 5.09 -3.42 12.92
N ILE A 166 4.17 -3.46 11.97
CA ILE A 166 3.08 -2.48 11.86
C ILE A 166 1.77 -3.25 11.76
N GLU A 167 0.86 -2.98 12.69
CA GLU A 167 -0.52 -3.45 12.61
C GLU A 167 -1.33 -2.44 11.78
N PHE A 168 -1.86 -2.90 10.65
CA PHE A 168 -2.73 -2.10 9.80
C PHE A 168 -4.17 -2.54 9.94
N GLU A 169 -5.09 -1.58 9.97
CA GLU A 169 -6.53 -1.88 10.09
C GLU A 169 -7.37 -0.94 9.26
N ILE A 170 -8.49 -1.45 8.75
CA ILE A 170 -9.53 -0.68 8.10
C ILE A 170 -10.83 -0.97 8.83
N HIS A 171 -11.44 0.08 9.39
CA HIS A 171 -12.68 -0.02 10.13
C HIS A 171 -13.82 0.56 9.29
N ASN A 172 -14.87 -0.24 9.09
CA ASN A 172 -16.15 0.24 8.59
C ASN A 172 -17.10 0.48 9.77
N LYS A 173 -17.23 1.73 10.19
CA LYS A 173 -18.04 2.13 11.36
C LYS A 173 -19.49 2.46 10.96
N GLN A 174 -19.84 2.33 9.69
CA GLN A 174 -21.19 2.60 9.21
C GLN A 174 -22.17 1.58 9.81
N ASP A 175 -23.40 2.01 10.09
CA ASP A 175 -24.48 1.13 10.55
C ASP A 175 -24.99 0.21 9.42
N THR A 176 -24.85 0.67 8.18
CA THR A 176 -25.27 -0.04 6.97
C THR A 176 -24.32 0.31 5.83
N GLY A 177 -24.11 -0.62 4.91
CA GLY A 177 -23.25 -0.43 3.74
C GLY A 177 -21.88 -1.04 3.94
N ASP A 178 -21.41 -1.71 2.89
CA ASP A 178 -20.08 -2.32 2.85
C ASP A 178 -19.02 -1.29 2.45
N HIS A 179 -17.80 -1.52 2.92
CA HIS A 179 -16.63 -0.77 2.50
C HIS A 179 -15.69 -1.69 1.73
N THR A 180 -15.42 -1.32 0.48
CA THR A 180 -14.45 -1.98 -0.37
C THR A 180 -13.23 -1.07 -0.49
N PRO A 181 -12.11 -1.39 0.16
CA PRO A 181 -10.91 -0.58 0.05
C PRO A 181 -10.36 -0.66 -1.37
N ASP A 182 -10.21 0.50 -2.00
CA ASP A 182 -9.48 0.65 -3.25
C ASP A 182 -7.97 0.79 -2.97
N LEU A 183 -7.13 0.20 -3.84
CA LEU A 183 -5.68 0.18 -3.69
C LEU A 183 -5.07 1.59 -3.64
N ALA A 184 -5.48 2.48 -4.54
CA ALA A 184 -4.93 3.82 -4.63
C ALA A 184 -5.31 4.65 -3.39
N ASN A 185 -6.57 4.58 -2.97
CA ASN A 185 -7.08 5.26 -1.79
C ASN A 185 -6.49 4.69 -0.50
N CYS A 186 -6.35 3.37 -0.38
CA CYS A 186 -5.68 2.73 0.75
C CYS A 186 -4.26 3.31 0.94
N LYS A 187 -3.47 3.33 -0.14
CA LYS A 187 -2.11 3.87 -0.11
C LYS A 187 -2.12 5.36 0.24
N LEU A 188 -3.01 6.13 -0.37
CA LEU A 188 -3.15 7.57 -0.13
C LEU A 188 -3.43 7.85 1.35
N TYR A 189 -4.47 7.24 1.92
CA TYR A 189 -4.90 7.51 3.30
C TYR A 189 -3.85 7.09 4.34
N LEU A 190 -3.23 5.93 4.16
CA LEU A 190 -2.18 5.48 5.07
C LEU A 190 -0.92 6.34 4.96
N LYS A 191 -0.52 6.74 3.73
CA LYS A 191 0.65 7.62 3.53
C LYS A 191 0.39 9.06 3.97
N LYS A 192 -0.86 9.51 4.04
CA LYS A 192 -1.20 10.83 4.62
C LYS A 192 -0.77 10.98 6.08
N MET A 193 -0.70 9.90 6.85
CA MET A 193 -0.18 9.94 8.23
C MET A 193 1.34 10.19 8.31
N ALA A 194 2.05 10.08 7.19
CA ALA A 194 3.46 10.39 7.03
C ALA A 194 3.70 11.70 6.25
N ASP A 195 2.64 12.45 5.92
CA ASP A 195 2.74 13.71 5.18
C ASP A 195 2.96 14.89 6.17
N PRO A 196 4.03 15.70 5.99
CA PRO A 196 4.26 16.90 6.82
C PRO A 196 3.11 17.93 6.79
N ASN A 197 2.24 17.86 5.79
CA ASN A 197 1.15 18.83 5.57
C ASN A 197 -0.23 18.25 5.88
N ALA A 198 -0.31 17.04 6.47
CA ALA A 198 -1.60 16.46 6.82
C ALA A 198 -2.30 17.23 7.95
N ASN A 199 -3.63 17.34 7.85
CA ASN A 199 -4.46 17.91 8.89
C ASN A 199 -4.59 16.94 10.07
N GLY A 200 -4.49 17.42 11.31
CA GLY A 200 -4.67 16.61 12.51
C GLY A 200 -3.39 16.48 13.34
N LYS A 201 -3.30 15.44 14.17
CA LYS A 201 -2.17 15.26 15.10
C LYS A 201 -0.83 15.12 14.35
N ASN A 202 0.25 15.69 14.89
CA ASN A 202 1.59 15.74 14.29
C ASN A 202 2.33 14.39 14.34
N CYS A 203 1.91 13.43 13.51
CA CYS A 203 2.53 12.10 13.49
C CYS A 203 3.81 12.02 12.66
N TYR A 204 4.22 13.12 12.00
CA TYR A 204 5.42 13.21 11.17
C TYR A 204 6.54 13.95 11.89
N GLY A 205 7.73 13.35 11.95
CA GLY A 205 8.93 13.98 12.51
C GLY A 205 9.72 14.72 11.44
N LYS A 206 9.51 16.03 11.36
CA LYS A 206 10.11 16.91 10.31
C LYS A 206 11.62 16.79 10.17
N ASN A 207 12.33 16.56 11.27
CA ASN A 207 13.79 16.53 11.27
C ASN A 207 14.35 15.19 10.79
N ASN A 208 13.67 14.07 11.11
CA ASN A 208 14.18 12.72 10.90
C ASN A 208 13.46 11.95 9.79
N LYS A 209 12.41 12.56 9.19
CA LYS A 209 11.60 11.97 8.12
C LYS A 209 11.01 10.62 8.52
N ASP A 210 10.52 10.55 9.75
CA ASP A 210 9.84 9.40 10.33
C ASP A 210 8.37 9.70 10.58
N SER A 211 7.59 8.64 10.78
CA SER A 211 6.18 8.72 11.15
C SER A 211 5.88 7.78 12.31
N LYS A 212 4.94 8.19 13.16
CA LYS A 212 4.30 7.34 14.17
C LYS A 212 3.17 6.49 13.62
N GLY A 213 2.87 6.58 12.32
CA GLY A 213 1.59 6.10 11.79
C GLY A 213 0.45 6.83 12.49
N GLY A 214 -0.65 6.12 12.75
CA GLY A 214 -1.79 6.67 13.48
C GLY A 214 -3.12 6.16 12.96
N THR A 215 -4.12 7.05 13.02
CA THR A 215 -5.43 6.81 12.42
C THR A 215 -5.79 7.97 11.49
N TRP A 216 -6.10 7.63 10.24
CA TRP A 216 -6.73 8.53 9.28
C TRP A 216 -8.23 8.30 9.26
N GLN A 217 -9.01 9.34 9.56
CA GLN A 217 -10.47 9.30 9.48
C GLN A 217 -10.93 9.82 8.12
N ILE A 218 -11.97 9.18 7.57
CA ILE A 218 -12.59 9.54 6.30
C ILE A 218 -14.06 9.84 6.54
N GLY A 219 -14.53 10.96 5.97
CA GLY A 219 -15.95 11.28 5.84
C GLY A 219 -16.77 11.16 7.13
N ASN A 220 -16.63 12.15 8.04
CA ASN A 220 -17.29 12.18 9.35
C ASN A 220 -17.07 10.90 10.17
N ASP A 221 -15.84 10.37 10.14
CA ASP A 221 -15.39 9.22 10.94
C ASP A 221 -16.13 7.91 10.63
N LYS A 222 -16.70 7.78 9.43
CA LYS A 222 -17.42 6.57 9.02
C LYS A 222 -16.49 5.43 8.63
N ILE A 223 -15.37 5.74 8.01
CA ILE A 223 -14.30 4.80 7.68
C ILE A 223 -13.01 5.31 8.31
N SER A 224 -12.19 4.41 8.84
CA SER A 224 -10.88 4.81 9.33
C SER A 224 -9.81 3.79 9.00
N TYR A 225 -8.64 4.31 8.63
CA TYR A 225 -7.45 3.54 8.31
C TYR A 225 -6.43 3.73 9.44
N HIS A 226 -5.93 2.63 9.98
CA HIS A 226 -5.00 2.62 11.10
C HIS A 226 -3.67 2.02 10.64
N ALA A 227 -2.59 2.61 11.13
CA ALA A 227 -1.25 2.05 11.05
C ALA A 227 -0.58 2.23 12.41
N LEU A 228 -0.35 1.13 13.11
CA LEU A 228 0.10 1.13 14.50
C LEU A 228 1.46 0.42 14.58
N PRO A 229 2.57 1.18 14.45
CA PRO A 229 3.90 0.62 14.65
C PRO A 229 4.10 0.11 16.08
N GLY A 230 4.72 -1.05 16.20
CA GLY A 230 4.98 -1.71 17.47
C GLY A 230 6.32 -2.44 17.48
N LYS A 231 6.89 -2.60 18.68
CA LYS A 231 8.07 -3.44 18.93
C LYS A 231 7.68 -4.92 18.82
N ASN A 232 8.58 -5.74 18.26
CA ASN A 232 8.41 -7.19 18.26
C ASN A 232 8.53 -7.80 19.66
#